data_AF-A0A0L6JKF5-F1
#
_entry.id   AF-A0A0L6JKF5-F1
#
_cell.length_a   1.000
_cell.length_b   1.000
_cell.length_c   1.000
_cell.angle_alpha   90.00
_cell.angle_beta   90.00
_cell.angle_gamma   90.00
#
_symmetry.space_group_name_H-M   'P 1'
#
loop_
_entity.id
_entity.type
_entity.pdbx_description
1 polymer ?
#
loop_
_entity_poly.entity_id
_entity_poly.type
_entity_poly.pdbx_seq_one_letter_code
_entity_poly.pdbx_strand_id
1 'polypeptide(L)'
;MKITNEVKIGYKNYTINMVNHDIYVDGKECYGQINYDNEYINIADKFNDNQKKATFIHEIVHGIDEMYGSDLTEKQVELFSNGLYMFLLDNPEVFEK
;
A
#
# COMPACT_ATOMS: atom_id res chain seq x y z
N MET A 1 2.81 12.43 4.36
CA MET A 1 2.27 11.18 4.93
C MET A 1 3.34 10.40 5.72
N LYS A 2 2.98 9.83 6.88
CA LYS A 2 3.78 8.87 7.65
C LYS A 2 3.20 7.45 7.45
N ILE A 3 4.06 6.46 7.28
CA ILE A 3 3.63 5.04 7.28
C ILE A 3 3.45 4.61 8.74
N THR A 4 2.27 4.11 9.07
CA THR A 4 1.92 3.60 10.40
C THR A 4 2.26 2.11 10.51
N ASN A 5 2.30 1.57 11.73
CA ASN A 5 2.54 0.14 11.96
C ASN A 5 1.29 -0.72 11.73
N GLU A 6 0.12 -0.08 11.63
CA GLU A 6 -1.17 -0.72 11.42
C GLU A 6 -2.05 0.20 10.58
N VAL A 7 -2.90 -0.37 9.73
CA VAL A 7 -3.96 0.35 9.02
C VAL A 7 -5.21 -0.51 8.95
N LYS A 8 -6.37 0.10 9.22
CA LYS A 8 -7.66 -0.57 9.07
C LYS A 8 -8.22 -0.32 7.68
N ILE A 9 -8.60 -1.39 6.98
CA ILE A 9 -9.26 -1.32 5.68
C ILE A 9 -10.54 -2.17 5.76
N GLY A 10 -11.70 -1.53 5.61
CA GLY A 10 -12.98 -2.17 5.86
C GLY A 10 -13.06 -2.77 7.27
N TYR A 11 -13.25 -4.10 7.36
CA TYR A 11 -13.29 -4.83 8.63
C TYR A 11 -11.95 -5.44 9.06
N LYS A 12 -10.90 -5.43 8.21
CA LYS A 12 -9.59 -6.05 8.47
C LYS A 12 -8.59 -5.03 9.03
N ASN A 13 -7.67 -5.48 9.89
CA ASN A 13 -6.61 -4.64 10.44
C ASN A 13 -5.24 -5.16 9.98
N TYR A 14 -4.62 -4.44 9.05
CA TYR A 14 -3.37 -4.86 8.45
C TYR A 14 -2.17 -4.39 9.26
N THR A 15 -1.30 -5.32 9.67
CA THR A 15 0.02 -5.00 10.23
C THR A 15 0.98 -4.58 9.12
N ILE A 16 1.71 -3.48 9.31
CA ILE A 16 2.66 -2.97 8.33
C ILE A 16 4.08 -3.35 8.73
N ASN A 17 4.77 -4.10 7.88
CA ASN A 17 6.13 -4.56 8.12
C ASN A 17 7.11 -3.94 7.12
N MET A 18 8.15 -3.28 7.63
CA MET A 18 9.31 -2.92 6.84
C MET A 18 10.25 -4.12 6.78
N VAL A 19 10.50 -4.64 5.58
CA VAL A 19 11.28 -5.87 5.39
C VAL A 19 12.60 -5.59 4.67
N ASN A 20 13.69 -6.18 5.19
CA ASN A 20 15.05 -6.03 4.66
C ASN A 20 15.44 -7.16 3.68
N HIS A 21 14.47 -7.71 2.96
CA HIS A 21 14.67 -8.75 1.95
C HIS A 21 13.78 -8.49 0.73
N ASP A 22 14.08 -9.17 -0.38
CA ASP A 22 13.33 -9.06 -1.61
C ASP A 22 11.94 -9.69 -1.45
N ILE A 23 10.91 -8.96 -1.88
CA ILE A 23 9.53 -9.42 -1.87
C ILE A 23 9.23 -10.00 -3.24
N TYR A 24 8.68 -11.21 -3.29
CA TYR A 24 8.27 -11.85 -4.54
C TYR A 24 6.78 -12.20 -4.50
N VAL A 25 6.06 -11.79 -5.54
CA VAL A 25 4.66 -12.16 -5.79
C VAL A 25 4.61 -12.81 -7.18
N ASP A 26 4.10 -14.04 -7.25
CA ASP A 26 4.03 -14.83 -8.50
C ASP A 26 5.34 -14.88 -9.29
N GLY A 27 6.47 -14.97 -8.58
CA GLY A 27 7.82 -15.04 -9.16
C GLY A 27 8.37 -13.70 -9.68
N LYS A 28 7.67 -12.58 -9.45
CA LYS A 28 8.15 -11.23 -9.78
C LYS A 28 8.58 -10.51 -8.51
N GLU A 29 9.71 -9.82 -8.58
CA GLU A 29 10.15 -8.94 -7.48
C GLU A 29 9.22 -7.72 -7.41
N CYS A 30 8.72 -7.44 -6.21
CA CYS A 30 7.77 -6.36 -5.94
C CYS A 30 8.32 -5.42 -4.86
N TYR A 31 7.82 -4.18 -4.85
CA TYR A 31 8.18 -3.21 -3.81
C TYR A 31 7.39 -3.42 -2.51
N GLY A 32 6.22 -4.03 -2.62
CA GLY A 32 5.33 -4.34 -1.52
C GLY A 32 4.54 -5.63 -1.80
N GLN A 33 3.84 -6.09 -0.77
CA GLN A 33 2.90 -7.19 -0.86
C GLN A 33 1.86 -7.05 0.24
N ILE A 34 0.59 -7.05 -0.13
CA ILE A 34 -0.52 -7.31 0.76
C ILE A 34 -0.84 -8.80 0.84
N ASN A 35 -1.11 -9.30 2.05
CA ASN A 35 -1.66 -10.62 2.29
C ASN A 35 -3.03 -10.46 2.96
N TYR A 36 -4.09 -10.83 2.22
CA TYR A 36 -5.47 -10.62 2.64
C TYR A 36 -5.93 -11.55 3.76
N ASP A 37 -5.36 -12.75 3.85
CA ASP A 37 -5.75 -13.79 4.81
C ASP A 37 -5.05 -13.62 6.17
N ASN A 38 -3.76 -13.25 6.13
CA ASN A 38 -2.95 -13.06 7.32
C ASN A 38 -2.89 -11.59 7.78
N GLU A 39 -3.62 -10.70 7.10
CA GLU A 39 -3.77 -9.28 7.43
C GLU A 39 -2.44 -8.57 7.67
N TYR A 40 -1.52 -8.68 6.70
CA TYR A 40 -0.27 -7.90 6.71
C TYR A 40 0.03 -7.25 5.37
N ILE A 41 0.79 -6.16 5.44
CA ILE A 41 1.39 -5.50 4.29
C ILE A 41 2.89 -5.41 4.53
N ASN A 42 3.67 -6.03 3.64
CA ASN A 42 5.12 -5.91 3.64
C ASN A 42 5.54 -4.81 2.67
N ILE A 43 6.53 -4.01 3.07
CA ILE A 43 7.15 -2.96 2.24
C ILE A 43 8.66 -3.16 2.30
N ALA A 44 9.31 -3.23 1.14
CA ALA A 44 10.76 -3.38 1.07
C ALA A 44 11.46 -2.12 1.59
N ASP A 45 12.29 -2.26 2.63
CA ASP A 45 12.92 -1.12 3.31
C ASP A 45 14.18 -0.59 2.60
N LYS A 46 14.64 -1.30 1.55
CA LYS A 46 15.81 -0.91 0.75
C LYS A 46 15.60 0.32 -0.15
N PHE A 47 14.36 0.78 -0.30
CA PHE A 47 14.02 1.91 -1.18
C PHE A 47 13.88 3.22 -0.42
N ASN A 48 13.94 4.33 -1.16
CA ASN A 48 13.77 5.66 -0.58
C ASN A 48 12.35 5.87 -0.02
N ASP A 49 12.20 6.86 0.86
CA ASP A 49 10.95 7.13 1.57
C ASP A 49 9.76 7.41 0.66
N ASN A 50 9.97 8.05 -0.50
CA ASN A 50 8.87 8.33 -1.42
C ASN A 50 8.37 7.05 -2.09
N GLN A 51 9.29 6.19 -2.53
CA GLN A 51 8.93 4.88 -3.07
C GLN A 51 8.18 4.05 -2.02
N LYS A 52 8.66 4.01 -0.77
CA LYS A 52 8.00 3.27 0.32
C LYS A 52 6.58 3.79 0.58
N LYS A 53 6.37 5.12 0.57
CA LYS A 53 5.06 5.73 0.76
C LYS A 53 4.12 5.50 -0.43
N ALA A 54 4.62 5.57 -1.65
CA ALA A 54 3.84 5.25 -2.85
C ALA A 54 3.39 3.78 -2.85
N THR A 55 4.32 2.86 -2.54
CA THR A 55 4.02 1.43 -2.35
C THR A 55 2.98 1.22 -1.26
N PHE A 56 3.09 1.89 -0.11
CA PHE A 56 2.09 1.77 0.96
C PHE A 56 0.68 2.13 0.47
N ILE A 57 0.53 3.22 -0.28
CA ILE A 57 -0.77 3.61 -0.86
C ILE A 57 -1.24 2.57 -1.89
N HIS A 58 -0.35 2.03 -2.70
CA HIS A 58 -0.67 0.98 -3.67
C HIS A 58 -1.28 -0.27 -3.01
N GLU A 59 -0.66 -0.78 -1.95
CA GLU A 59 -1.18 -1.92 -1.19
C GLU A 59 -2.51 -1.60 -0.48
N ILE A 60 -2.70 -0.35 -0.01
CA ILE A 60 -3.99 0.08 0.55
C ILE A 60 -5.08 0.05 -0.53
N VAL A 61 -4.79 0.50 -1.75
CA VAL A 61 -5.76 0.46 -2.86
C VAL A 61 -6.13 -0.99 -3.20
N HIS A 62 -5.17 -1.91 -3.22
CA HIS A 62 -5.46 -3.35 -3.33
C HIS A 62 -6.37 -3.85 -2.21
N GLY A 63 -6.09 -3.50 -0.95
CA GLY A 63 -6.94 -3.89 0.18
C GLY A 63 -8.37 -3.32 0.10
N ILE A 64 -8.53 -2.10 -0.41
CA ILE A 64 -9.85 -1.50 -0.66
C ILE A 64 -10.56 -2.26 -1.79
N ASP A 65 -9.87 -2.53 -2.90
CA ASP A 65 -10.45 -3.24 -4.03
C ASP A 65 -10.91 -4.66 -3.64
N GLU A 66 -10.10 -5.40 -2.87
CA GLU A 66 -10.47 -6.72 -2.35
C GLU A 66 -11.74 -6.68 -1.50
N MET A 67 -11.89 -5.65 -0.66
CA MET A 67 -13.04 -5.50 0.23
C MET A 67 -14.35 -5.21 -0.51
N TYR A 68 -14.29 -4.47 -1.62
CA TYR A 68 -15.47 -3.99 -2.34
C TYR A 68 -15.70 -4.71 -3.68
N GLY A 69 -14.77 -5.57 -4.11
CA GLY A 69 -14.89 -6.39 -5.32
C GLY A 69 -15.05 -5.57 -6.59
N SER A 70 -14.23 -4.52 -6.77
CA SER A 70 -14.29 -3.69 -7.99
C SER A 70 -13.46 -4.28 -9.15
N ASP A 71 -12.71 -5.35 -8.89
CA ASP A 71 -11.88 -6.08 -9.85
C ASP A 71 -10.93 -5.15 -10.64
N LEU A 72 -10.24 -4.26 -9.92
CA LEU A 72 -9.29 -3.35 -10.55
C LEU A 72 -8.12 -4.14 -11.13
N THR A 73 -7.75 -3.80 -12.37
CA THR A 73 -6.50 -4.30 -12.94
C THR A 73 -5.30 -3.68 -12.22
N GLU A 74 -4.17 -4.38 -12.19
CA GLU A 74 -2.90 -3.87 -11.65
C GLU A 74 -2.57 -2.45 -12.16
N LYS A 75 -2.84 -2.19 -13.45
CA LYS A 75 -2.60 -0.88 -14.06
C LYS A 75 -3.51 0.21 -13.49
N GLN A 76 -4.77 -0.12 -13.20
CA GLN A 76 -5.70 0.84 -12.59
C GLN A 76 -5.31 1.11 -11.14
N VAL A 77 -4.91 0.07 -10.39
CA VAL A 77 -4.38 0.23 -9.04
C VAL A 77 -3.17 1.15 -9.05
N GLU A 78 -2.18 0.90 -9.91
CA GLU A 78 -0.97 1.73 -10.06
C GLU A 78 -1.31 3.20 -10.38
N LEU A 79 -2.18 3.45 -11.36
CA LEU A 79 -2.55 4.82 -11.74
C LEU A 79 -3.27 5.56 -10.62
N PHE A 80 -4.21 4.88 -9.95
CA PHE A 80 -4.99 5.46 -8.88
C PHE A 80 -4.15 5.71 -7.63
N SER A 81 -3.30 4.74 -7.24
CA SER A 81 -2.42 4.85 -6.08
C SER A 81 -1.40 5.97 -6.26
N ASN A 82 -0.82 6.12 -7.46
CA ASN A 82 0.11 7.19 -7.75
C ASN A 82 -0.56 8.57 -7.67
N GLY A 83 -1.74 8.72 -8.27
CA GLY A 83 -2.50 9.96 -8.19
C GLY A 83 -2.87 10.33 -6.75
N LEU A 84 -3.35 9.36 -5.98
CA LEU A 84 -3.71 9.54 -4.57
C LEU A 84 -2.49 9.89 -3.70
N TYR A 85 -1.37 9.20 -3.91
CA TYR A 85 -0.12 9.50 -3.18
C TYR A 85 0.37 10.93 -3.46
N MET A 86 0.39 11.35 -4.72
CA MET A 86 0.78 12.73 -5.08
C MET A 86 -0.15 13.77 -4.45
N PHE A 87 -1.46 13.53 -4.50
CA PHE A 87 -2.43 14.42 -3.85
C PHE A 87 -2.18 14.55 -2.34
N LEU A 88 -1.95 13.43 -1.64
CA LEU A 88 -1.64 13.41 -0.21
C LEU A 88 -0.28 14.01 0.13
N LEU A 89 0.68 13.93 -0.79
CA LEU A 89 2.01 14.51 -0.63
C LEU A 89 1.94 16.04 -0.68
N ASP A 90 1.19 16.58 -1.64
CA ASP A 90 1.04 18.02 -1.87
C ASP A 90 0.04 18.67 -0.90
N ASN A 91 -0.88 17.89 -0.31
CA ASN A 91 -1.93 18.37 0.59
C ASN A 91 -1.91 17.63 1.94
N PRO A 92 -0.84 17.76 2.75
CA PRO A 92 -0.68 17.00 3.99
C PRO A 92 -1.78 17.27 5.03
N GLU A 93 -2.42 18.44 4.98
CA GLU A 93 -3.42 18.90 5.95
C GLU A 93 -4.85 18.44 5.62
N VAL A 94 -5.10 17.91 4.41
CA VAL A 94 -6.47 17.64 3.91
C VAL A 94 -7.24 16.61 4.75
N PHE A 95 -6.52 15.79 5.52
CA PHE A 95 -7.08 14.77 6.41
C PHE A 95 -6.62 14.95 7.87
N GLU A 96 -6.14 16.14 8.25
CA GLU A 96 -5.92 16.45 9.67
C GLU A 96 -7.26 16.52 10.42
N LYS A 97 -7.24 16.06 11.68
CA LYS A 97 -8.42 15.96 12.56
C LYS A 97 -8.33 16.94 13.71
#